data_AF-A0A932YQU6-F1
#
_entry.id   AF-A0A932YQU6-F1
#
_cell.length_a   1.000
_cell.length_b   1.000
_cell.length_c   1.000
_cell.angle_alpha   90.00
_cell.angle_beta   90.00
_cell.angle_gamma   90.00
#
_symmetry.space_group_name_H-M   'P 1'
#
loop_
_entity.id
_entity.type
_entity.pdbx_description
1 polymer ?
#
loop_
_entity_poly.entity_id
_entity_poly.type
_entity_poly.pdbx_seq_one_letter_code
_entity_poly.pdbx_strand_id
1 'polypeptide(L)'
;MLTLTRKSGECIRIGDDVRIVVREVRGRQVRIGVEAPGNVPVHREEVWLRVRNENLQAAGSGAPDIEALAALVQAERQKARPQKSGGAFVPARVIHRDPRRRPEPESGVAPPA
;
A
#
# COMPACT_ATOMS: atom_id res chain seq x y z
N MET A 1 0.30 9.40 -36.11
CA MET A 1 0.28 10.39 -35.01
C MET A 1 -0.74 11.46 -35.36
N LEU A 2 -1.71 11.74 -34.48
CA LEU A 2 -2.67 12.84 -34.65
C LEU A 2 -2.25 14.02 -33.77
N THR A 3 -2.12 15.20 -34.35
CA THR A 3 -1.69 16.42 -33.63
C THR A 3 -2.86 17.37 -33.49
N LEU A 4 -3.18 17.76 -32.26
CA LEU A 4 -4.26 18.69 -31.93
C LEU A 4 -3.72 19.81 -31.06
N THR A 5 -4.05 21.06 -31.39
CA THR A 5 -3.71 22.23 -30.57
C THR A 5 -4.91 22.60 -29.72
N ARG A 6 -4.76 22.62 -28.40
CA ARG A 6 -5.78 23.00 -27.43
C ARG A 6 -5.29 24.13 -26.53
N LYS A 7 -6.22 25.00 -26.12
CA LYS A 7 -5.99 26.06 -25.11
C LYS A 7 -6.28 25.54 -23.70
N SER A 8 -5.88 26.28 -22.67
CA SER A 8 -6.22 25.96 -21.29
C SER A 8 -7.75 25.94 -21.11
N GLY A 9 -8.25 24.91 -20.44
CA GLY A 9 -9.68 24.64 -20.24
C GLY A 9 -10.31 23.75 -21.31
N GLU A 10 -9.64 23.52 -22.45
CA GLU A 10 -10.17 22.63 -23.49
C GLU A 10 -9.81 21.16 -23.21
N CYS A 11 -10.57 20.25 -23.83
CA CYS A 11 -10.38 18.81 -23.67
C CYS A 11 -10.31 18.06 -25.00
N ILE A 12 -9.69 16.89 -24.94
CA ILE A 12 -9.57 15.90 -26.01
C ILE A 12 -10.17 14.61 -25.47
N ARG A 13 -11.05 13.95 -26.23
CA ARG A 13 -11.56 12.62 -25.89
C ARG A 13 -10.88 11.55 -26.75
N ILE A 14 -10.62 10.40 -26.14
CA ILE A 14 -10.12 9.20 -26.82
C ILE A 14 -11.12 8.08 -26.51
N GLY A 15 -11.84 7.62 -27.55
CA GLY A 15 -12.99 6.75 -27.37
C GLY A 15 -14.06 7.40 -26.49
N ASP A 16 -14.77 6.58 -25.73
CA ASP A 16 -15.85 7.03 -24.84
C ASP A 16 -15.39 7.23 -23.39
N ASP A 17 -14.31 6.56 -23.00
CA ASP A 17 -13.93 6.44 -21.59
C ASP A 17 -12.78 7.36 -21.15
N VAL A 18 -11.95 7.83 -22.09
CA VAL A 18 -10.75 8.62 -21.74
C VAL A 18 -10.93 10.08 -22.15
N ARG A 19 -10.74 10.98 -21.19
CA ARG A 19 -10.74 12.43 -21.39
C ARG A 19 -9.44 13.06 -20.92
N ILE A 20 -8.80 13.80 -21.80
CA ILE A 20 -7.59 14.57 -21.53
C ILE A 20 -7.98 16.05 -21.46
N VAL A 21 -7.67 16.71 -20.35
CA VAL A 21 -8.01 18.12 -20.11
C VAL A 21 -6.73 18.93 -19.95
N VAL A 22 -6.59 20.00 -20.72
CA VAL A 22 -5.49 20.95 -20.53
C VAL A 22 -5.87 21.88 -19.37
N ARG A 23 -5.30 21.66 -18.19
CA ARG A 23 -5.64 22.44 -16.98
C ARG A 23 -5.04 23.84 -17.03
N GLU A 24 -3.74 23.93 -17.31
CA GLU A 24 -3.01 25.20 -17.28
C GLU A 24 -1.77 25.11 -18.17
N VAL A 25 -1.38 26.23 -18.79
CA VAL A 25 -0.14 26.37 -19.54
C VAL A 25 0.70 27.44 -18.85
N ARG A 26 1.90 27.07 -18.39
CA ARG A 26 2.86 28.00 -17.77
C ARG A 26 4.18 27.95 -18.55
N GLY A 27 4.39 28.94 -19.41
CA GLY A 27 5.59 29.02 -20.25
C GLY A 27 5.77 27.75 -21.08
N ARG A 28 6.74 26.91 -20.69
CA ARG A 28 7.05 25.63 -21.35
C ARG A 28 6.41 24.40 -20.70
N GLN A 29 5.80 24.54 -19.53
CA GLN A 29 5.14 23.44 -18.83
C GLN A 29 3.62 23.48 -19.05
N VAL A 30 3.02 22.31 -19.26
CA VAL A 30 1.58 22.16 -19.41
C VAL A 30 1.10 21.19 -18.33
N ARG A 31 0.08 21.61 -17.59
CA ARG A 31 -0.64 20.73 -16.65
C ARG A 31 -1.74 20.03 -17.43
N ILE A 32 -1.63 18.72 -17.52
CA ILE A 32 -2.59 17.86 -18.21
C ILE A 32 -3.30 17.02 -17.15
N GLY A 33 -4.63 17.07 -17.14
CA GLY A 33 -5.47 16.13 -16.42
C GLY A 33 -5.83 14.98 -17.34
N VAL A 34 -5.73 13.74 -16.86
CA VAL A 34 -6.20 12.55 -17.58
C VAL A 34 -7.27 11.91 -16.72
N GLU A 35 -8.48 11.85 -17.25
CA GLU A 35 -9.61 11.15 -16.68
C GLU A 35 -9.77 9.87 -17.50
N ALA A 36 -9.54 8.73 -16.87
CA ALA A 36 -9.67 7.42 -17.47
C ALA A 36 -10.26 6.45 -16.42
N PRO A 37 -11.02 5.44 -16.84
CA PRO A 37 -11.50 4.39 -15.95
C PRO A 37 -10.34 3.55 -15.41
N GLY A 38 -10.54 2.90 -14.26
CA GLY A 38 -9.48 2.17 -13.55
C GLY A 38 -8.90 0.95 -14.29
N ASN A 39 -9.58 0.46 -15.33
CA ASN A 39 -9.08 -0.59 -16.21
C ASN A 39 -8.03 -0.09 -17.22
N VAL A 40 -7.93 1.22 -17.44
CA VAL A 40 -6.95 1.83 -18.35
C VAL A 40 -5.82 2.45 -17.51
N PRO A 41 -4.66 1.78 -17.39
CA PRO A 41 -3.56 2.31 -16.60
C PRO A 41 -2.95 3.54 -17.29
N VAL A 42 -2.76 4.61 -16.53
CA VAL A 42 -2.13 5.86 -17.00
C VAL A 42 -0.76 5.98 -16.35
N HIS A 43 0.28 6.02 -17.19
CA HIS A 43 1.66 6.15 -16.75
C HIS A 43 2.34 7.35 -17.41
N ARG A 44 3.41 7.84 -16.79
CA ARG A 44 4.34 8.73 -17.46
C ARG A 44 5.23 7.90 -18.39
N GLU A 45 5.53 8.43 -19.57
CA GLU A 45 6.27 7.73 -20.63
C GLU A 45 7.59 7.14 -20.12
N GLU A 46 8.37 7.93 -19.38
CA GLU A 46 9.67 7.53 -18.88
C GLU A 46 9.59 6.37 -17.86
N VAL A 47 8.52 6.32 -17.08
CA VAL A 47 8.29 5.24 -16.11
C VAL A 47 7.84 3.98 -16.84
N TRP A 48 6.94 4.13 -17.81
CA TRP A 48 6.44 3.03 -18.61
C TRP A 48 7.55 2.33 -19.40
N LEU A 49 8.43 3.10 -20.05
CA LEU A 49 9.57 2.57 -20.80
C LEU A 49 10.54 1.79 -19.91
N ARG A 50 10.84 2.30 -18.71
CA ARG A 50 11.73 1.61 -17.75
C ARG A 50 11.15 0.27 -17.34
N VAL A 51 9.91 0.26 -16.83
CA VAL A 51 9.24 -0.97 -16.39
C VAL A 51 9.14 -1.98 -17.53
N ARG A 52 8.80 -1.52 -18.73
CA ARG A 52 8.70 -2.40 -19.90
C ARG A 52 10.04 -3.03 -20.27
N ASN A 53 11.12 -2.25 -20.28
CA ASN A 53 12.45 -2.74 -20.62
C ASN A 53 12.95 -3.75 -19.57
N GLU A 54 12.74 -3.44 -18.29
CA GLU A 54 13.16 -4.30 -17.17
C GLU A 54 12.38 -5.62 -17.17
N ASN A 55 11.07 -5.58 -17.46
CA ASN A 55 10.27 -6.80 -17.65
C ASN A 55 10.76 -7.63 -18.84
N LEU A 56 11.14 -7.00 -19.95
CA LEU A 56 11.70 -7.70 -21.11
C LEU A 56 13.04 -8.36 -20.78
N GLN A 57 13.90 -7.68 -20.03
CA GLN A 57 15.18 -8.24 -19.57
C GLN A 57 14.96 -9.41 -18.61
N ALA A 58 14.04 -9.29 -17.66
CA ALA A 58 13.70 -10.37 -16.74
C ALA A 58 13.10 -11.59 -17.48
N ALA A 59 12.28 -11.37 -18.51
CA ALA A 59 11.73 -12.44 -19.33
C ALA A 59 12.77 -13.10 -20.26
N GLY A 60 13.78 -12.33 -20.72
CA GLY A 60 14.89 -12.84 -21.52
C GLY A 60 16.03 -13.46 -20.70
N SER A 61 16.10 -13.15 -19.40
CA SER A 61 16.91 -13.86 -18.43
C SER A 61 16.35 -15.28 -18.34
N GLY A 62 17.13 -16.29 -18.69
CA GLY A 62 16.68 -17.69 -18.67
C GLY A 62 16.01 -18.09 -17.35
N ALA A 63 15.23 -19.17 -17.37
CA ALA A 63 14.41 -19.61 -16.24
C ALA A 63 15.20 -19.49 -14.92
N PRO A 64 14.75 -18.65 -13.97
CA PRO A 64 15.47 -18.49 -12.73
C PRO A 64 15.56 -19.85 -12.05
N ASP A 65 16.70 -20.15 -11.44
CA ASP A 65 16.85 -21.34 -10.61
C ASP A 65 16.05 -21.15 -9.33
N ILE A 66 14.79 -21.60 -9.39
CA ILE A 66 13.80 -21.48 -8.31
C ILE A 66 14.28 -22.25 -7.07
N GLU A 67 15.04 -23.33 -7.25
CA GLU A 67 15.54 -24.18 -6.17
C GLU A 67 16.67 -23.49 -5.41
N ALA A 68 17.62 -22.91 -6.12
CA ALA A 68 18.68 -22.09 -5.52
C ALA A 68 18.12 -20.87 -4.78
N LEU A 69 17.09 -20.21 -5.35
CA LEU A 69 16.44 -19.07 -4.71
C LEU A 69 15.68 -19.49 -3.43
N ALA A 70 14.97 -20.61 -3.45
CA ALA A 70 14.25 -21.13 -2.29
C ALA A 70 15.20 -21.47 -1.13
N ALA A 71 16.37 -22.04 -1.42
CA ALA A 71 17.38 -22.35 -0.41
C ALA A 71 17.92 -21.09 0.29
N LEU A 72 18.18 -20.01 -0.46
CA LEU A 72 18.64 -18.73 0.09
C LEU A 72 17.60 -18.08 1.01
N VAL A 73 16.33 -18.06 0.60
CA VAL A 73 15.23 -17.49 1.40
C VAL A 73 15.01 -18.27 2.70
N GLN A 74 15.15 -19.61 2.67
CA GLN A 74 15.05 -20.44 3.87
C GLN A 74 16.21 -20.20 4.84
N ALA A 75 17.43 -20.03 4.34
CA ALA A 75 18.61 -19.75 5.16
C ALA A 75 18.50 -18.39 5.88
N GLU A 76 17.97 -17.35 5.24
CA GLU A 76 17.74 -16.05 5.88
C GLU A 76 16.67 -16.09 6.98
N ARG A 77 15.56 -16.80 6.74
CA ARG A 77 14.50 -16.97 7.75
C ARG A 77 14.98 -17.67 9.02
N GLN A 78 15.95 -18.58 8.90
CA GLN A 78 16.52 -19.30 10.04
C GLN A 78 17.45 -18.41 10.89
N LYS A 79 18.15 -17.44 10.28
CA LYS A 79 18.96 -16.44 10.99
C LYS A 79 18.13 -15.40 11.75
N ALA A 80 16.92 -15.10 11.29
CA ALA A 80 16.05 -14.07 11.87
C ALA A 80 15.23 -14.55 13.08
N ARG A 81 15.40 -15.77 13.59
CA ARG A 81 14.68 -16.26 14.77
C ARG A 81 15.30 -15.67 16.04
N PRO A 82 14.63 -14.75 16.76
CA PRO A 82 15.17 -14.25 18.02
C PRO A 82 15.21 -15.38 19.03
N GLN A 83 16.37 -15.55 19.69
CA GLN A 83 16.48 -16.41 20.86
C GLN A 83 15.53 -15.86 21.93
N LYS A 84 14.48 -16.61 22.25
CA LYS A 84 13.64 -16.33 23.41
C LYS A 84 14.55 -16.38 24.64
N SER A 85 14.88 -15.22 25.19
CA SER A 85 15.35 -15.10 26.55
C SER A 85 14.29 -15.73 27.46
N GLY A 86 14.70 -16.74 28.21
CA GLY A 86 13.86 -17.43 29.18
C GLY A 86 13.47 -16.48 30.30
N GLY A 87 12.31 -15.84 30.17
CA GLY A 87 11.56 -15.30 31.30
C GLY A 87 10.42 -16.26 31.59
N ALA A 88 10.47 -16.94 32.74
CA ALA A 88 9.44 -17.88 33.17
C ALA A 88 8.06 -17.23 33.14
N PHE A 89 7.19 -17.70 32.23
CA PHE A 89 5.80 -17.30 32.19
C PHE A 89 5.09 -17.99 33.36
N VAL A 90 4.98 -17.29 34.50
CA VAL A 90 4.15 -17.75 35.62
C VAL A 90 2.70 -17.58 35.19
N PRO A 91 1.89 -18.66 35.07
CA PRO A 91 0.50 -18.50 34.66
C PRO A 91 -0.28 -17.75 35.74
N ALA A 92 -0.98 -16.69 35.34
CA ALA A 92 -1.87 -15.95 36.21
C ALA A 92 -2.91 -16.90 36.80
N ARG A 93 -2.88 -17.05 38.13
CA ARG A 93 -3.83 -17.84 38.91
C ARG A 93 -5.24 -17.29 38.66
N VAL A 94 -6.08 -18.07 38.00
CA VAL A 94 -7.50 -17.74 37.78
C VAL A 94 -8.15 -17.55 39.14
N ILE A 95 -8.45 -16.30 39.50
CA ILE A 95 -9.16 -15.97 40.74
C ILE A 95 -10.63 -16.29 40.48
N HIS A 96 -11.13 -17.40 41.00
CA HIS A 96 -12.57 -17.67 41.05
C HIS A 96 -13.21 -16.60 41.93
N ARG A 97 -13.85 -15.60 41.31
CA ARG A 97 -14.63 -14.59 42.02
C ARG A 97 -15.97 -15.23 42.35
N ASP A 98 -16.12 -15.66 43.61
CA ASP A 98 -17.36 -16.24 44.12
C ASP A 98 -18.54 -15.27 43.87
N PRO A 99 -19.56 -15.66 43.09
CA PRO A 99 -20.69 -14.80 42.73
C PRO A 99 -21.63 -14.47 43.91
N ARG A 100 -21.36 -14.96 45.13
CA ARG A 100 -22.21 -14.71 46.31
C ARG A 100 -21.82 -13.50 47.16
N ARG A 101 -20.75 -12.77 46.85
CA ARG A 101 -20.44 -11.49 47.53
C ARG A 101 -21.35 -10.38 46.99
N ARG A 102 -22.41 -10.05 47.75
CA ARG A 102 -23.14 -8.79 47.56
C ARG A 102 -22.15 -7.63 47.76
N PRO A 103 -22.14 -6.62 46.87
CA PRO A 103 -21.44 -5.37 47.16
C PRO A 103 -22.17 -4.66 48.31
N GLU A 104 -21.42 -4.22 49.31
CA GLU A 104 -21.94 -3.29 50.31
C GLU A 104 -22.19 -1.92 49.66
N PRO A 105 -23.27 -1.21 50.00
CA PRO A 105 -23.47 0.15 49.53
C PRO A 105 -22.51 1.08 50.27
N GLU A 106 -21.46 1.53 49.57
CA GLU A 106 -20.62 2.63 50.08
C GLU A 106 -21.47 3.89 50.18
N SER A 107 -21.67 4.30 51.43
CA SER A 107 -22.36 5.50 51.86
C SER A 107 -21.63 6.76 51.37
N GLY A 108 -22.38 7.58 50.64
CA GLY A 108 -22.37 9.05 50.64
C GLY A 108 -21.04 9.79 50.80
N VAL A 109 -20.60 10.45 49.72
CA VAL A 109 -19.93 11.75 49.81
C VAL A 109 -20.56 12.68 48.78
N ALA A 110 -21.18 13.75 49.28
CA ALA A 110 -21.80 14.80 48.47
C ALA A 110 -20.74 15.66 47.76
N PRO A 111 -21.03 16.20 46.56
CA PRO A 111 -20.13 17.12 45.87
C PRO A 111 -20.20 18.52 46.51
N PRO A 112 -19.06 19.21 46.74
CA PRO A 112 -19.06 20.61 47.14
C PRO A 112 -19.39 21.53 45.94
N ALA A 113 -20.04 22.66 46.29
CA ALA A 113 -20.52 23.72 45.41
C ALA A 113 -19.41 24.55 44.73
#